data_AF-A0A5J4XAP5-F1
#
_entry.id   AF-A0A5J4XAP5-F1
#
_cell.length_a   1.000
_cell.length_b   1.000
_cell.length_c   1.000
_cell.angle_alpha   90.00
_cell.angle_beta   90.00
_cell.angle_gamma   90.00
#
_symmetry.space_group_name_H-M   'P 1'
#
loop_
_entity.id
_entity.type
_entity.pdbx_description
1 polymer ?
#
loop_
_entity_poly.entity_id
_entity_poly.type
_entity_poly.pdbx_seq_one_letter_code
_entity_poly.pdbx_strand_id
1 'polypeptide(L)'
;MKPLLGTEVQKKEALQLLENDCKFLSLALNDRKDDDGRKRVIKSGVIEGFNNVFENYELNSITRTQSQSFFHITNNSSDECNLLLLEKKPFLVLQTGINTTPKSDPHPHYELIQEIDGIKKIFALFLKNGNKQSRDRSALCIGYLFKAREIADPIMRQEIINHLKSLLNDENAWVKEGAKYALKYLAQNEQNRSKILNEQELKRVGQDLKQPIDGTEEQQKDITQRQETDLLLLSSVIKGRNDTELRKRIISSGIVESLLTIFTIRDLNSITRAYSQSFFDLTNNSSDESKLLIYNKKPYPGLIRLLEHTNNDITSDTIISILLILQTGSNTTKESDPHPHYEQIQESDGIKEIFALFQKNGNKYSRDRSALCIGYLFKAQEIADPIMRQEIINHIKSLINDSDAWVKGRAKNALKYLAQNAENKVVIEAGGFTIAK
;
A
#
# COMPACT_ATOMS: atom_id res chain seq x y z
N MET A 1 23.71 30.97 13.57
CA MET A 1 23.91 30.33 14.89
C MET A 1 25.40 30.11 15.06
N LYS A 2 26.05 30.75 16.06
CA LYS A 2 27.51 30.70 16.26
C LYS A 2 27.86 29.75 17.43
N PRO A 3 29.12 29.30 17.57
CA PRO A 3 29.58 28.56 18.75
C PRO A 3 29.38 29.37 20.04
N LEU A 4 29.02 28.71 21.15
CA LEU A 4 28.90 29.35 22.47
C LEU A 4 30.30 29.66 23.02
N LEU A 5 30.82 30.84 22.67
CA LEU A 5 32.12 31.34 23.12
C LEU A 5 31.92 32.56 24.03
N GLY A 6 32.81 32.72 25.02
CA GLY A 6 32.81 33.87 25.92
C GLY A 6 32.35 33.56 27.34
N THR A 7 32.07 34.62 28.10
CA THR A 7 31.63 34.55 29.51
C THR A 7 30.22 33.95 29.64
N GLU A 8 29.84 33.52 30.85
CA GLU A 8 28.48 33.03 31.15
C GLU A 8 27.39 34.01 30.69
N VAL A 9 27.61 35.31 30.86
CA VAL A 9 26.68 36.36 30.42
C VAL A 9 26.54 36.37 28.90
N GLN A 10 27.66 36.32 28.17
CA GLN A 10 27.67 36.29 26.70
C GLN A 10 27.00 35.02 26.14
N LYS A 11 27.23 33.87 26.77
CA LYS A 11 26.56 32.62 26.41
C LYS A 11 25.05 32.71 26.61
N LYS A 12 24.60 33.29 27.73
CA LYS A 12 23.18 33.46 28.05
C LYS A 12 22.48 34.41 27.07
N GLU A 13 23.13 35.51 26.70
CA GLU A 13 22.64 36.44 25.67
C GLU A 13 22.53 35.76 24.31
N ALA A 14 23.54 34.98 23.91
CA ALA A 14 23.52 34.22 22.65
C ALA A 14 22.39 33.18 22.60
N LEU A 15 22.15 32.45 23.70
CA LEU A 15 21.04 31.51 23.82
C LEU A 15 19.68 32.21 23.74
N GLN A 16 19.54 33.38 24.37
CA GLN A 16 18.30 34.16 24.32
C GLN A 16 18.00 34.69 22.91
N LEU A 17 19.02 35.12 22.17
CA LEU A 17 18.87 35.53 20.78
C LEU A 17 18.45 34.33 19.90
N LEU A 18 19.14 33.20 20.05
CA LEU A 18 18.81 31.96 19.34
C LEU A 18 17.37 31.51 19.60
N GLU A 19 16.91 31.61 20.85
CA GLU A 19 15.55 31.30 21.25
C GLU A 19 14.52 32.21 20.52
N ASN A 20 14.80 33.51 20.43
CA ASN A 20 13.94 34.47 19.73
C ASN A 20 13.89 34.20 18.21
N ASP A 21 15.04 33.90 17.60
CA ASP A 21 15.13 33.54 16.18
C ASP A 21 14.33 32.26 15.89
N CYS A 22 14.44 31.24 16.75
CA CYS A 22 13.68 29.99 16.62
C CYS A 22 12.17 30.21 16.77
N LYS A 23 11.72 31.13 17.64
CA LYS A 23 10.31 31.52 17.76
C LYS A 23 9.83 32.18 16.47
N PHE A 24 10.60 33.11 15.91
CA PHE A 24 10.25 33.77 14.65
C PHE A 24 10.13 32.77 13.51
N LEU A 25 11.12 31.87 13.34
CA LEU A 25 11.09 30.82 12.34
C LEU A 25 9.89 29.88 12.52
N SER A 26 9.58 29.51 13.76
CA SER A 26 8.43 28.66 14.06
C SER A 26 7.13 29.35 13.68
N LEU A 27 6.94 30.63 14.02
CA LEU A 27 5.76 31.41 13.61
C LEU A 27 5.63 31.54 12.09
N ALA A 28 6.75 31.65 11.39
CA ALA A 28 6.77 31.78 9.94
C ALA A 28 6.41 30.48 9.21
N LEU A 29 6.80 29.32 9.75
CA LEU A 29 6.68 28.02 9.09
C LEU A 29 5.61 27.09 9.68
N ASN A 30 5.12 27.36 10.89
CA ASN A 30 4.15 26.50 11.56
C ASN A 30 2.84 26.40 10.76
N ASP A 31 2.40 25.16 10.51
CA ASP A 31 1.19 24.83 9.76
C ASP A 31 1.07 25.43 8.35
N ARG A 32 2.17 25.98 7.80
CA ARG A 32 2.21 26.50 6.43
C ARG A 32 2.85 25.49 5.48
N LYS A 33 2.19 25.25 4.35
CA LYS A 33 2.80 24.65 3.14
C LYS A 33 3.60 25.72 2.37
N ASP A 34 4.52 26.40 3.05
CA ASP A 34 5.41 27.40 2.43
C ASP A 34 6.73 26.75 2.04
N ASP A 35 6.72 26.02 0.93
CA ASP A 35 7.93 25.37 0.41
C ASP A 35 9.00 26.37 -0.01
N ASP A 36 8.63 27.50 -0.60
CA ASP A 36 9.62 28.50 -1.01
C ASP A 36 10.29 29.15 0.19
N GLY A 37 9.54 29.42 1.27
CA GLY A 37 10.07 29.84 2.56
C GLY A 37 11.06 28.82 3.12
N ARG A 38 10.70 27.53 3.12
CA ARG A 38 11.59 26.44 3.56
C ARG A 38 12.86 26.38 2.71
N LYS A 39 12.75 26.42 1.38
CA LYS A 39 13.90 26.45 0.46
C LYS A 39 14.83 27.62 0.78
N ARG A 40 14.29 28.82 1.02
CA ARG A 40 15.10 29.99 1.41
C ARG A 40 15.82 29.75 2.73
N VAL A 41 15.14 29.21 3.74
CA VAL A 41 15.74 28.88 5.05
C VAL A 41 16.82 27.81 4.94
N ILE A 42 16.60 26.76 4.14
CA ILE A 42 17.59 25.69 3.93
C ILE A 42 18.81 26.24 3.19
N LYS A 43 18.60 27.07 2.16
CA LYS A 43 19.69 27.66 1.36
C LYS A 43 20.47 28.75 2.12
N SER A 44 19.91 29.35 3.17
CA SER A 44 20.55 30.42 3.93
C SER A 44 21.53 29.95 5.01
N GLY A 45 21.75 28.64 5.17
CA GLY A 45 22.69 28.09 6.14
C GLY A 45 22.11 27.85 7.54
N VAL A 46 20.77 27.98 7.70
CA VAL A 46 20.10 27.80 9.00
C VAL A 46 20.21 26.36 9.49
N ILE A 47 20.19 25.38 8.59
CA ILE A 47 20.31 23.94 8.93
C ILE A 47 21.67 23.63 9.54
N GLU A 48 22.75 24.14 8.95
CA GLU A 48 24.11 24.02 9.46
C GLU A 48 24.24 24.68 10.83
N GLY A 49 23.55 25.79 11.04
CA GLY A 49 23.43 26.42 12.35
C GLY A 49 22.79 25.50 13.40
N PHE A 50 21.68 24.84 13.06
CA PHE A 50 21.03 23.87 13.95
C PHE A 50 21.89 22.63 14.18
N ASN A 51 22.58 22.12 13.16
CA ASN A 51 23.52 21.00 13.34
C ASN A 51 24.59 21.37 14.37
N ASN A 52 25.19 22.56 14.27
CA ASN A 52 26.16 23.03 15.26
C ASN A 52 25.57 23.14 16.68
N VAL A 53 24.31 23.58 16.82
CA VAL A 53 23.62 23.61 18.12
C VAL A 53 23.48 22.18 18.66
N PHE A 54 22.98 21.24 17.87
CA PHE A 54 22.72 19.88 18.34
C PHE A 54 24.00 19.05 18.57
N GLU A 55 25.08 19.35 17.86
CA GLU A 55 26.35 18.64 17.99
C GLU A 55 27.22 19.19 19.13
N ASN A 56 27.22 20.51 19.35
CA ASN A 56 28.24 21.16 20.19
C ASN A 56 27.69 21.81 21.47
N TYR A 57 26.38 21.95 21.64
CA TYR A 57 25.81 22.58 22.85
C TYR A 57 25.55 21.52 23.93
N GLU A 58 25.58 21.95 25.20
CA GLU A 58 25.18 21.09 26.30
C GLU A 58 23.70 20.70 26.15
N LEU A 59 23.38 19.41 26.28
CA LEU A 59 22.02 18.90 26.02
C LEU A 59 20.93 19.62 26.83
N ASN A 60 21.21 19.98 28.08
CA ASN A 60 20.26 20.69 28.95
C ASN A 60 20.04 22.15 28.55
N SER A 61 20.92 22.71 27.71
CA SER A 61 20.78 24.08 27.18
C SER A 61 19.91 24.15 25.91
N ILE A 62 19.65 23.00 25.27
CA ILE A 62 18.85 22.93 24.05
C ILE A 62 17.37 22.99 24.43
N THR A 63 16.68 23.99 23.91
CA THR A 63 15.28 24.25 24.28
C THR A 63 14.31 23.46 23.40
N ARG A 64 13.09 23.28 23.90
CA ARG A 64 11.97 22.74 23.10
C ARG A 64 11.73 23.60 21.85
N THR A 65 11.80 24.93 21.97
CA THR A 65 11.60 25.86 20.86
C THR A 65 12.59 25.64 19.73
N GLN A 66 13.87 25.45 20.06
CA GLN A 66 14.91 25.16 19.06
C GLN A 66 14.60 23.84 18.32
N SER A 67 14.26 22.79 19.07
CA SER A 67 13.89 21.49 18.50
C SER A 67 12.63 21.56 17.63
N GLN A 68 11.62 22.33 18.06
CA GLN A 68 10.38 22.53 17.30
C GLN A 68 10.62 23.34 16.04
N SER A 69 11.42 24.40 16.10
CA SER A 69 11.78 25.21 14.93
C SER A 69 12.44 24.35 13.86
N PHE A 70 13.39 23.50 14.25
CA PHE A 70 14.02 22.55 13.34
C PHE A 70 13.01 21.53 12.75
N PHE A 71 12.11 21.00 13.59
CA PHE A 71 11.01 20.15 13.13
C PHE A 71 10.12 20.87 12.10
N HIS A 72 9.78 22.14 12.33
CA HIS A 72 8.96 22.90 11.39
C HIS A 72 9.65 23.17 10.06
N ILE A 73 10.98 23.22 10.00
CA ILE A 73 11.74 23.33 8.73
C ILE A 73 11.74 22.00 7.96
N THR A 74 11.76 20.87 8.68
CA THR A 74 11.95 19.53 8.11
C THR A 74 10.65 18.79 7.83
N ASN A 75 9.58 19.08 8.55
CA ASN A 75 8.29 18.39 8.46
C ASN A 75 7.36 19.03 7.42
N ASN A 76 6.62 18.23 6.62
CA ASN A 76 5.75 18.69 5.51
C ASN A 76 6.48 19.39 4.35
N SER A 77 7.75 19.08 4.16
CA SER A 77 8.58 19.59 3.06
C SER A 77 8.34 18.79 1.77
N SER A 78 8.25 19.45 0.61
CA SER A 78 8.24 18.76 -0.70
C SER A 78 9.51 17.96 -0.95
N ASP A 79 9.46 17.05 -1.93
CA ASP A 79 10.61 16.27 -2.38
C ASP A 79 11.83 17.14 -2.70
N GLU A 80 11.64 18.33 -3.24
CA GLU A 80 12.75 19.27 -3.51
C GLU A 80 13.36 19.84 -2.22
N CYS A 81 12.52 20.29 -1.27
CA CYS A 81 13.00 20.72 0.06
C CYS A 81 13.73 19.58 0.78
N ASN A 82 13.22 18.36 0.63
CA ASN A 82 13.78 17.14 1.20
C ASN A 82 15.14 16.77 0.60
N LEU A 83 15.32 16.91 -0.72
CA LEU A 83 16.60 16.73 -1.39
C LEU A 83 17.62 17.79 -0.95
N LEU A 84 17.20 19.06 -0.86
CA LEU A 84 18.04 20.13 -0.33
C LEU A 84 18.44 19.87 1.13
N LEU A 85 17.51 19.35 1.95
CA LEU A 85 17.83 18.92 3.31
C LEU A 85 18.88 17.83 3.28
N LEU A 86 18.77 16.78 2.46
CA LEU A 86 19.76 15.69 2.37
C LEU A 86 21.19 16.19 2.13
N GLU A 87 21.38 17.20 1.28
CA GLU A 87 22.69 17.83 1.03
C GLU A 87 23.33 18.43 2.31
N LYS A 88 22.50 18.84 3.28
CA LYS A 88 22.93 19.46 4.54
C LYS A 88 23.20 18.44 5.66
N LYS A 89 23.13 17.14 5.38
CA LYS A 89 23.29 16.03 6.35
C LYS A 89 22.38 16.07 7.61
N PRO A 90 21.11 16.52 7.59
CA PRO A 90 20.24 16.41 8.73
C PRO A 90 19.82 14.95 8.89
N PHE A 91 20.25 14.31 9.97
CA PHE A 91 19.96 12.92 10.34
C PHE A 91 18.46 12.60 10.51
N LEU A 92 17.56 13.57 10.31
CA LEU A 92 16.15 13.55 10.71
C LEU A 92 15.16 13.23 9.59
N VAL A 93 15.62 13.07 8.34
CA VAL A 93 14.73 12.82 7.20
C VAL A 93 14.84 11.39 6.68
N LEU A 94 14.54 10.41 7.54
CA LEU A 94 14.58 8.99 7.15
C LEU A 94 13.63 8.69 5.99
N GLN A 95 12.43 9.29 6.01
CA GLN A 95 11.43 9.06 4.97
C GLN A 95 11.92 9.45 3.56
N THR A 96 12.85 10.41 3.43
CA THR A 96 13.36 10.83 2.13
C THR A 96 14.46 9.92 1.63
N GLY A 97 15.34 9.46 2.52
CA GLY A 97 16.32 8.42 2.20
C GLY A 97 15.69 7.10 1.76
N ILE A 98 14.48 6.77 2.24
CA ILE A 98 13.76 5.58 1.79
C ILE A 98 13.47 5.60 0.28
N ASN A 99 13.16 6.78 -0.27
CA ASN A 99 12.76 6.96 -1.67
C ASN A 99 13.96 7.06 -2.62
N THR A 100 15.18 7.22 -2.11
CA THR A 100 16.39 7.29 -2.95
C THR A 100 16.96 5.91 -3.30
N THR A 101 16.42 4.84 -2.72
CA THR A 101 16.89 3.46 -2.93
C THR A 101 15.72 2.51 -3.25
N PRO A 102 15.93 1.48 -4.11
CA PRO A 102 14.95 0.42 -4.32
C PRO A 102 14.44 -0.19 -3.01
N LYS A 103 13.23 -0.76 -3.02
CA LYS A 103 12.63 -1.34 -1.79
C LYS A 103 13.43 -2.52 -1.23
N SER A 104 14.11 -3.26 -2.09
CA SER A 104 14.99 -4.39 -1.75
C SER A 104 16.28 -3.97 -1.06
N ASP A 105 16.62 -2.68 -1.11
CA ASP A 105 17.95 -2.22 -0.72
C ASP A 105 17.90 -1.65 0.71
N PRO A 106 19.00 -1.81 1.48
CA PRO A 106 19.10 -1.24 2.82
C PRO A 106 18.87 0.27 2.82
N HIS A 107 18.38 0.79 3.96
CA HIS A 107 18.22 2.24 4.12
C HIS A 107 19.58 2.96 4.00
N PRO A 108 19.69 4.03 3.18
CA PRO A 108 20.98 4.67 2.90
C PRO A 108 21.63 5.33 4.13
N HIS A 109 20.82 5.76 5.10
CA HIS A 109 21.33 6.38 6.34
C HIS A 109 21.60 5.41 7.48
N TYR A 110 21.43 4.09 7.27
CA TYR A 110 21.60 3.12 8.38
C TYR A 110 22.99 3.23 9.00
N GLU A 111 24.05 3.13 8.18
CA GLU A 111 25.43 3.07 8.70
C GLU A 111 25.82 4.37 9.41
N LEU A 112 25.48 5.53 8.85
CA LEU A 112 25.73 6.83 9.47
C LEU A 112 25.09 6.95 10.87
N ILE A 113 23.89 6.40 11.06
CA ILE A 113 23.20 6.43 12.35
C ILE A 113 23.76 5.37 13.29
N GLN A 114 24.18 4.22 12.77
CA GLN A 114 24.81 3.17 13.55
C GLN A 114 26.18 3.58 14.10
N GLU A 115 26.99 4.30 13.32
CA GLU A 115 28.33 4.79 13.69
C GLU A 115 28.33 5.64 14.98
N ILE A 116 27.22 6.33 15.27
CA ILE A 116 27.06 7.19 16.47
C ILE A 116 26.21 6.55 17.58
N ASP A 117 26.04 5.22 17.54
CA ASP A 117 25.13 4.45 18.40
C ASP A 117 23.67 4.93 18.34
N GLY A 118 23.27 5.57 17.24
CA GLY A 118 21.95 6.19 17.09
C GLY A 118 20.82 5.18 17.19
N ILE A 119 20.98 3.98 16.63
CA ILE A 119 19.97 2.90 16.71
C ILE A 119 19.75 2.48 18.17
N LYS A 120 20.83 2.27 18.94
CA LYS A 120 20.75 1.92 20.36
C LYS A 120 20.06 3.03 21.17
N LYS A 121 20.38 4.30 20.88
CA LYS A 121 19.75 5.47 21.52
C LYS A 121 18.26 5.59 21.19
N ILE A 122 17.85 5.37 19.93
CA ILE A 122 16.45 5.38 19.51
C ILE A 122 15.68 4.25 20.19
N PHE A 123 16.27 3.06 20.30
CA PHE A 123 15.63 1.93 20.99
C PHE A 123 15.52 2.16 22.50
N ALA A 124 16.55 2.73 23.14
CA ALA A 124 16.45 3.14 24.54
C ALA A 124 15.35 4.18 24.78
N LEU A 125 15.16 5.13 23.84
CA LEU A 125 14.06 6.10 23.89
C LEU A 125 12.69 5.42 23.76
N PHE A 126 12.58 4.41 22.89
CA PHE A 126 11.39 3.57 22.77
C PHE A 126 11.07 2.86 24.11
N LEU A 127 12.06 2.20 24.71
CA LEU A 127 11.90 1.47 25.97
C LEU A 127 11.58 2.38 27.17
N LYS A 128 12.08 3.63 27.16
CA LYS A 128 11.73 4.61 28.20
C LYS A 128 10.23 4.89 28.27
N ASN A 129 9.49 4.72 27.16
CA ASN A 129 8.04 4.89 27.09
C ASN A 129 7.54 6.21 27.72
N GLY A 130 8.30 7.30 27.55
CA GLY A 130 8.02 8.55 28.28
C GLY A 130 6.74 9.25 27.81
N ASN A 131 6.44 9.20 26.51
CA ASN A 131 5.16 9.63 25.95
C ASN A 131 4.87 8.87 24.65
N LYS A 132 3.58 8.79 24.28
CA LYS A 132 3.11 8.08 23.08
C LYS A 132 3.83 8.53 21.81
N GLN A 133 3.91 9.85 21.56
CA GLN A 133 4.50 10.39 20.34
C GLN A 133 5.98 9.99 20.18
N SER A 134 6.78 10.10 21.24
CA SER A 134 8.19 9.69 21.22
C SER A 134 8.33 8.19 21.01
N ARG A 135 7.53 7.37 21.69
CA ARG A 135 7.57 5.91 21.52
C ARG A 135 7.19 5.48 20.11
N ASP A 136 6.10 6.01 19.57
CA ASP A 136 5.62 5.72 18.21
C ASP A 136 6.67 6.12 17.18
N ARG A 137 7.21 7.34 17.28
CA ARG A 137 8.24 7.83 16.36
C ARG A 137 9.54 7.02 16.46
N SER A 138 9.96 6.60 17.65
CA SER A 138 11.12 5.71 17.78
C SER A 138 10.91 4.38 17.07
N ALA A 139 9.73 3.77 17.22
CA ALA A 139 9.40 2.53 16.52
C ALA A 139 9.38 2.71 14.99
N LEU A 140 8.79 3.79 14.51
CA LEU A 140 8.79 4.15 13.08
C LEU A 140 10.20 4.35 12.54
N CYS A 141 11.06 5.09 13.25
CA CYS A 141 12.44 5.31 12.87
C CYS A 141 13.21 3.98 12.73
N ILE A 142 13.08 3.08 13.71
CA ILE A 142 13.71 1.75 13.64
C ILE A 142 13.16 0.96 12.45
N GLY A 143 11.84 0.94 12.26
CA GLY A 143 11.22 0.24 11.13
C GLY A 143 11.69 0.74 9.76
N TYR A 144 11.95 2.04 9.63
CA TYR A 144 12.51 2.65 8.41
C TYR A 144 14.01 2.36 8.25
N LEU A 145 14.79 2.46 9.31
CA LEU A 145 16.24 2.19 9.27
C LEU A 145 16.54 0.75 8.87
N PHE A 146 15.77 -0.20 9.41
CA PHE A 146 15.92 -1.63 9.12
C PHE A 146 15.19 -2.06 7.83
N LYS A 147 14.92 -1.14 6.90
CA LYS A 147 14.48 -1.48 5.54
C LYS A 147 15.43 -2.52 4.94
N ALA A 148 14.88 -3.67 4.54
CA ALA A 148 15.62 -4.79 3.95
C ALA A 148 16.81 -5.33 4.79
N ARG A 149 16.91 -4.96 6.07
CA ARG A 149 17.97 -5.39 6.97
C ARG A 149 17.39 -6.15 8.16
N GLU A 150 18.05 -7.22 8.57
CA GLU A 150 17.64 -7.96 9.77
C GLU A 150 17.82 -7.10 11.04
N ILE A 151 16.82 -7.10 11.93
CA ILE A 151 17.03 -6.69 13.32
C ILE A 151 17.59 -7.91 14.06
N ALA A 152 18.91 -7.93 14.28
CA ALA A 152 19.61 -9.08 14.87
C ALA A 152 19.29 -9.28 16.35
N ASP A 153 19.05 -8.19 17.09
CA ASP A 153 18.60 -8.26 18.49
C ASP A 153 17.15 -8.79 18.54
N PRO A 154 16.92 -9.99 19.11
CA PRO A 154 15.60 -10.60 19.14
C PRO A 154 14.59 -9.82 19.99
N ILE A 155 15.04 -9.13 21.05
CA ILE A 155 14.19 -8.32 21.92
C ILE A 155 13.75 -7.07 21.15
N MET A 156 14.70 -6.35 20.55
CA MET A 156 14.40 -5.19 19.72
C MET A 156 13.43 -5.56 18.58
N ARG A 157 13.71 -6.66 17.88
CA ARG A 157 12.87 -7.14 16.78
C ARG A 157 11.44 -7.40 17.26
N GLN A 158 11.28 -8.10 18.39
CA GLN A 158 9.98 -8.43 18.95
C GLN A 158 9.19 -7.19 19.37
N GLU A 159 9.82 -6.31 20.17
CA GLU A 159 9.15 -5.14 20.75
C GLU A 159 8.73 -4.13 19.68
N ILE A 160 9.62 -3.86 18.72
CA ILE A 160 9.35 -2.90 17.65
C ILE A 160 8.27 -3.42 16.72
N ILE A 161 8.33 -4.69 16.29
CA ILE A 161 7.30 -5.27 15.42
C ILE A 161 5.93 -5.27 16.12
N ASN A 162 5.86 -5.65 17.40
CA ASN A 162 4.60 -5.65 18.15
C ASN A 162 4.01 -4.24 18.28
N HIS A 163 4.86 -3.25 18.59
CA HIS A 163 4.42 -1.86 18.68
C HIS A 163 3.91 -1.38 17.33
N LEU A 164 4.66 -1.58 16.24
CA LEU A 164 4.23 -1.20 14.90
C LEU A 164 2.92 -1.87 14.47
N LYS A 165 2.68 -3.14 14.84
CA LYS A 165 1.39 -3.81 14.60
C LYS A 165 0.25 -3.11 15.33
N SER A 166 0.42 -2.72 16.58
CA SER A 166 -0.61 -1.99 17.34
C SER A 166 -0.96 -0.64 16.71
N LEU A 167 0.02 0.03 16.08
CA LEU A 167 -0.17 1.31 15.40
C LEU A 167 -0.97 1.20 14.09
N LEU A 168 -1.20 0.01 13.56
CA LEU A 168 -2.11 -0.19 12.42
C LEU A 168 -3.57 0.18 12.77
N ASN A 169 -3.90 0.22 14.07
CA ASN A 169 -5.20 0.64 14.55
C ASN A 169 -5.23 2.09 15.10
N ASP A 170 -4.17 2.87 14.90
CA ASP A 170 -4.09 4.23 15.46
C ASP A 170 -5.15 5.17 14.86
N GLU A 171 -5.72 6.06 15.66
CA GLU A 171 -6.66 7.08 15.18
C GLU A 171 -5.97 8.12 14.28
N ASN A 172 -4.67 8.35 14.50
CA ASN A 172 -3.88 9.26 13.68
C ASN A 172 -3.47 8.58 12.38
N ALA A 173 -4.05 9.03 11.26
CA ALA A 173 -3.77 8.49 9.93
C ALA A 173 -2.29 8.51 9.53
N TRP A 174 -1.51 9.51 9.96
CA TRP A 174 -0.06 9.57 9.69
C TRP A 174 0.69 8.47 10.44
N VAL A 175 0.32 8.22 11.69
CA VAL A 175 0.93 7.15 12.50
C VAL A 175 0.58 5.78 11.91
N LYS A 176 -0.70 5.56 11.57
CA LYS A 176 -1.19 4.33 10.94
C LYS A 176 -0.48 4.03 9.62
N GLU A 177 -0.42 5.00 8.70
CA GLU A 177 0.27 4.81 7.42
C GLU A 177 1.78 4.65 7.63
N GLY A 178 2.38 5.40 8.55
CA GLY A 178 3.78 5.24 8.91
C GLY A 178 4.10 3.81 9.38
N ALA A 179 3.25 3.23 10.23
CA ALA A 179 3.43 1.88 10.76
C ALA A 179 3.31 0.83 9.65
N LYS A 180 2.33 0.98 8.76
CA LYS A 180 2.17 0.16 7.56
C LYS A 180 3.42 0.20 6.66
N TYR A 181 4.00 1.37 6.42
CA TYR A 181 5.25 1.49 5.66
C TYR A 181 6.44 0.87 6.39
N ALA A 182 6.58 1.11 7.70
CA ALA A 182 7.63 0.54 8.52
C ALA A 182 7.61 -1.00 8.46
N LEU A 183 6.44 -1.62 8.66
CA LEU A 183 6.25 -3.07 8.54
C LEU A 183 6.58 -3.57 7.13
N LYS A 184 6.16 -2.85 6.08
CA LYS A 184 6.48 -3.18 4.69
C LYS A 184 7.99 -3.21 4.42
N TYR A 185 8.74 -2.28 4.99
CA TYR A 185 10.20 -2.18 4.83
C TYR A 185 10.93 -3.24 5.65
N LEU A 186 10.52 -3.47 6.89
CA LEU A 186 11.04 -4.55 7.72
C LEU A 186 10.84 -5.91 7.05
N ALA A 187 9.64 -6.16 6.48
CA ALA A 187 9.30 -7.42 5.82
C ALA A 187 10.11 -7.72 4.55
N GLN A 188 10.92 -6.78 4.05
CA GLN A 188 11.86 -7.07 2.96
C GLN A 188 12.95 -8.05 3.39
N ASN A 189 13.34 -8.03 4.67
CA ASN A 189 14.21 -9.04 5.26
C ASN A 189 13.39 -10.26 5.73
N GLU A 190 13.92 -11.47 5.51
CA GLU A 190 13.23 -12.72 5.83
C GLU A 190 13.00 -12.94 7.32
N GLN A 191 13.98 -12.67 8.19
CA GLN A 191 13.87 -12.88 9.63
C GLN A 191 12.86 -11.90 10.27
N ASN A 192 12.85 -10.66 9.81
CA ASN A 192 11.84 -9.70 10.23
C ASN A 192 10.45 -10.10 9.70
N ARG A 193 10.36 -10.53 8.43
CA ARG A 193 9.10 -10.97 7.81
C ARG A 193 8.50 -12.18 8.52
N SER A 194 9.31 -13.17 8.86
CA SER A 194 8.88 -14.35 9.62
C SER A 194 8.35 -13.93 10.99
N LYS A 195 8.92 -12.89 11.62
CA LYS A 195 8.40 -12.36 12.87
C LYS A 195 7.10 -11.55 12.72
N ILE A 196 6.96 -10.80 11.63
CA ILE A 196 5.75 -10.01 11.34
C ILE A 196 4.56 -10.94 11.05
N LEU A 197 4.76 -11.95 10.21
CA LEU A 197 3.67 -12.79 9.69
C LEU A 197 4.04 -14.28 9.73
N ASN A 198 4.19 -14.81 10.94
CA ASN A 198 4.37 -16.25 11.17
C ASN A 198 3.04 -17.02 11.05
N GLU A 199 3.11 -18.34 11.19
CA GLU A 199 1.94 -19.22 11.11
C GLU A 199 0.90 -18.94 12.20
N GLN A 200 1.31 -18.58 13.42
CA GLN A 200 0.39 -18.23 14.50
C GLN A 200 -0.39 -16.94 14.18
N GLU A 201 0.28 -15.94 13.61
CA GLU A 201 -0.35 -14.71 13.16
C GLU A 201 -1.35 -15.00 12.04
N LEU A 202 -0.99 -15.83 11.06
CA LEU A 202 -1.91 -16.22 9.98
C LEU A 202 -3.15 -16.95 10.53
N LYS A 203 -2.97 -17.84 11.51
CA LYS A 203 -4.08 -18.51 12.20
C LYS A 203 -4.97 -17.52 12.93
N ARG A 204 -4.39 -16.54 13.64
CA ARG A 204 -5.14 -15.48 14.32
C ARG A 204 -5.97 -14.67 13.33
N VAL A 205 -5.36 -14.18 12.24
CA VAL A 205 -6.06 -13.44 11.19
C VAL A 205 -7.22 -14.26 10.62
N GLY A 206 -7.00 -15.54 10.34
CA GLY A 206 -8.05 -16.44 9.86
C GLY A 206 -9.20 -16.64 10.87
N GLN A 207 -8.91 -16.67 12.17
CA GLN A 207 -9.92 -16.75 13.23
C GLN A 207 -10.71 -15.45 13.36
N ASP A 208 -10.02 -14.30 13.38
CA ASP A 208 -10.65 -12.99 13.47
C ASP A 208 -11.56 -12.73 12.27
N LEU A 209 -11.17 -13.10 11.05
CA LEU A 209 -12.03 -13.00 9.85
C LEU A 209 -13.27 -13.90 9.89
N LYS A 210 -13.19 -15.06 10.55
CA LYS A 210 -14.34 -15.97 10.71
C LYS A 210 -15.34 -15.47 11.75
N GLN A 211 -14.95 -14.54 12.60
CA GLN A 211 -15.86 -13.97 13.59
C GLN A 211 -16.97 -13.16 12.87
N PRO A 212 -18.25 -13.48 13.09
CA PRO A 212 -19.35 -12.67 12.56
C PRO A 212 -19.39 -11.30 13.24
N ILE A 213 -19.91 -10.29 12.54
CA ILE A 213 -20.11 -8.94 13.08
C ILE A 213 -21.48 -8.91 13.76
N ASP A 214 -21.54 -9.40 15.00
CA ASP A 214 -22.75 -9.50 15.81
C ASP A 214 -22.60 -8.77 17.15
N GLY A 215 -23.72 -8.52 17.84
CA GLY A 215 -23.74 -7.88 19.15
C GLY A 215 -24.10 -6.40 19.09
N THR A 216 -23.67 -5.63 20.10
CA THR A 216 -23.91 -4.18 20.18
C THR A 216 -23.13 -3.42 19.09
N GLU A 217 -23.51 -2.17 18.81
CA GLU A 217 -22.78 -1.33 17.83
C GLU A 217 -21.29 -1.20 18.16
N GLU A 218 -20.93 -1.10 19.45
CA GLU A 218 -19.54 -1.06 19.92
C GLU A 218 -18.81 -2.38 19.64
N GLN A 219 -19.44 -3.52 19.93
CA GLN A 219 -18.88 -4.84 19.64
C GLN A 219 -18.69 -5.06 18.13
N GLN A 220 -19.67 -4.67 17.32
CA GLN A 220 -19.58 -4.75 15.87
C GLN A 220 -18.45 -3.89 15.32
N LYS A 221 -18.29 -2.67 15.85
CA LYS A 221 -17.19 -1.77 15.49
C LYS A 221 -15.83 -2.36 15.85
N ASP A 222 -15.68 -2.93 17.04
CA ASP A 222 -14.45 -3.56 17.50
C ASP A 222 -14.06 -4.78 16.66
N ILE A 223 -15.04 -5.63 16.33
CA ILE A 223 -14.82 -6.79 15.46
C ILE A 223 -14.39 -6.33 14.07
N THR A 224 -15.10 -5.35 13.49
CA THR A 224 -14.77 -4.79 12.18
C THR A 224 -13.36 -4.20 12.17
N GLN A 225 -13.05 -3.36 13.16
CA GLN A 225 -11.75 -2.70 13.28
C GLN A 225 -10.60 -3.71 13.43
N ARG A 226 -10.81 -4.80 14.17
CA ARG A 226 -9.83 -5.90 14.29
C ARG A 226 -9.59 -6.59 12.95
N GLN A 227 -10.67 -6.98 12.25
CA GLN A 227 -10.58 -7.60 10.92
C GLN A 227 -9.86 -6.68 9.93
N GLU A 228 -10.18 -5.38 9.91
CA GLU A 228 -9.52 -4.40 9.05
C GLU A 228 -8.04 -4.23 9.38
N THR A 229 -7.68 -4.24 10.67
CA THR A 229 -6.29 -4.15 11.13
C THR A 229 -5.47 -5.36 10.67
N ASP A 230 -6.04 -6.56 10.76
CA ASP A 230 -5.42 -7.79 10.29
C ASP A 230 -5.21 -7.79 8.76
N LEU A 231 -6.20 -7.33 8.02
CA LEU A 231 -6.14 -7.18 6.56
C LEU A 231 -5.11 -6.12 6.14
N LEU A 232 -5.00 -5.02 6.89
CA LEU A 232 -3.98 -4.01 6.70
C LEU A 232 -2.57 -4.56 6.98
N LEU A 233 -2.41 -5.40 8.02
CA LEU A 233 -1.16 -6.09 8.32
C LEU A 233 -0.76 -7.00 7.15
N LEU A 234 -1.66 -7.86 6.65
CA LEU A 234 -1.39 -8.71 5.48
C LEU A 234 -0.95 -7.87 4.28
N SER A 235 -1.72 -6.83 3.97
CA SER A 235 -1.46 -5.92 2.85
C SER A 235 -0.10 -5.22 2.98
N SER A 236 0.31 -4.83 4.19
CA SER A 236 1.63 -4.21 4.44
C SER A 236 2.79 -5.13 4.01
N VAL A 237 2.62 -6.45 4.14
CA VAL A 237 3.66 -7.44 3.83
C VAL A 237 3.65 -7.81 2.34
N ILE A 238 2.48 -7.99 1.72
CA ILE A 238 2.35 -8.55 0.36
C ILE A 238 2.22 -7.50 -0.76
N LYS A 239 1.76 -6.28 -0.46
CA LYS A 239 1.44 -5.28 -1.49
C LYS A 239 2.66 -4.86 -2.30
N GLY A 240 2.63 -5.18 -3.60
CA GLY A 240 3.71 -4.89 -4.53
C GLY A 240 4.95 -5.77 -4.33
N ARG A 241 4.82 -6.91 -3.63
CA ARG A 241 5.85 -7.93 -3.46
C ARG A 241 5.60 -9.10 -4.41
N ASN A 242 6.65 -9.50 -5.11
CA ASN A 242 6.71 -10.73 -5.91
C ASN A 242 7.29 -11.86 -5.06
N ASP A 243 6.47 -12.46 -4.19
CA ASP A 243 6.87 -13.57 -3.31
C ASP A 243 5.82 -14.67 -3.37
N THR A 244 6.04 -15.62 -4.28
CA THR A 244 5.11 -16.72 -4.55
C THR A 244 4.90 -17.61 -3.33
N GLU A 245 5.97 -17.96 -2.61
CA GLU A 245 5.90 -18.89 -1.49
C GLU A 245 5.18 -18.28 -0.29
N LEU A 246 5.41 -16.98 -0.01
CA LEU A 246 4.63 -16.27 0.99
C LEU A 246 3.13 -16.26 0.65
N ARG A 247 2.79 -15.99 -0.61
CA ARG A 247 1.39 -15.98 -1.08
C ARG A 247 0.75 -17.35 -0.93
N LYS A 248 1.44 -18.42 -1.35
CA LYS A 248 0.99 -19.80 -1.15
C LYS A 248 0.72 -20.09 0.32
N ARG A 249 1.64 -19.72 1.22
CA ARG A 249 1.46 -19.90 2.67
C ARG A 249 0.23 -19.17 3.21
N ILE A 250 -0.02 -17.94 2.76
CA ILE A 250 -1.22 -17.18 3.15
C ILE A 250 -2.48 -17.86 2.61
N ILE A 251 -2.49 -18.29 1.35
CA ILE A 251 -3.63 -19.00 0.74
C ILE A 251 -3.91 -20.31 1.51
N SER A 252 -2.88 -21.10 1.80
CA SER A 252 -2.99 -22.35 2.55
C SER A 252 -3.45 -22.18 4.01
N SER A 253 -3.40 -20.97 4.56
CA SER A 253 -3.83 -20.70 5.94
C SER A 253 -5.35 -20.56 6.12
N GLY A 254 -6.14 -20.56 5.02
CA GLY A 254 -7.60 -20.43 5.07
C GLY A 254 -8.13 -18.99 5.05
N ILE A 255 -7.24 -18.00 4.89
CA ILE A 255 -7.60 -16.57 4.84
C ILE A 255 -8.42 -16.25 3.59
N VAL A 256 -8.08 -16.86 2.44
CA VAL A 256 -8.82 -16.66 1.18
C VAL A 256 -10.25 -17.18 1.33
N GLU A 257 -10.44 -18.36 1.87
CA GLU A 257 -11.76 -18.95 2.13
C GLU A 257 -12.59 -18.10 3.09
N SER A 258 -11.94 -17.50 4.10
CA SER A 258 -12.62 -16.60 5.04
C SER A 258 -13.09 -15.32 4.34
N LEU A 259 -12.26 -14.71 3.49
CA LEU A 259 -12.64 -13.56 2.66
C LEU A 259 -13.78 -13.91 1.68
N LEU A 260 -13.70 -15.04 0.99
CA LEU A 260 -14.73 -15.47 0.06
C LEU A 260 -16.07 -15.75 0.75
N THR A 261 -16.02 -16.32 1.96
CA THR A 261 -17.21 -16.52 2.80
C THR A 261 -17.84 -15.16 3.14
N ILE A 262 -17.04 -14.20 3.61
CA ILE A 262 -17.49 -12.83 3.89
C ILE A 262 -18.17 -12.22 2.67
N PHE A 263 -17.54 -12.28 1.49
CA PHE A 263 -18.10 -11.73 0.24
C PHE A 263 -19.42 -12.38 -0.16
N THR A 264 -19.60 -13.65 0.19
CA THR A 264 -20.82 -14.40 -0.15
C THR A 264 -21.99 -14.08 0.79
N ILE A 265 -21.75 -14.04 2.11
CA ILE A 265 -22.85 -14.06 3.09
C ILE A 265 -23.07 -12.74 3.84
N ARG A 266 -22.05 -11.88 3.95
CA ARG A 266 -22.12 -10.70 4.82
C ARG A 266 -22.89 -9.56 4.13
N ASP A 267 -23.63 -8.75 4.89
CA ASP A 267 -24.27 -7.54 4.36
C ASP A 267 -23.25 -6.67 3.59
N LEU A 268 -23.60 -6.26 2.36
CA LEU A 268 -22.67 -5.56 1.47
C LEU A 268 -22.17 -4.26 2.10
N ASN A 269 -23.02 -3.50 2.80
CA ASN A 269 -22.62 -2.20 3.36
C ASN A 269 -21.62 -2.33 4.51
N SER A 270 -21.53 -3.51 5.14
CA SER A 270 -20.52 -3.80 6.17
C SER A 270 -19.18 -4.27 5.60
N ILE A 271 -19.10 -4.56 4.29
CA ILE A 271 -17.85 -4.94 3.63
C ILE A 271 -17.12 -3.67 3.22
N THR A 272 -16.09 -3.31 3.98
CA THR A 272 -15.26 -2.15 3.64
C THR A 272 -14.22 -2.48 2.58
N ARG A 273 -13.53 -1.45 2.08
CA ARG A 273 -12.48 -1.63 1.07
C ARG A 273 -11.30 -2.46 1.56
N ALA A 274 -11.08 -2.56 2.87
CA ALA A 274 -9.99 -3.37 3.42
C ALA A 274 -10.06 -4.84 2.94
N TYR A 275 -11.27 -5.39 2.84
CA TYR A 275 -11.50 -6.77 2.41
C TYR A 275 -11.21 -6.95 0.90
N SER A 276 -11.79 -6.09 0.04
CA SER A 276 -11.57 -6.15 -1.41
C SER A 276 -10.11 -5.87 -1.79
N GLN A 277 -9.50 -4.86 -1.16
CA GLN A 277 -8.10 -4.49 -1.40
C GLN A 277 -7.14 -5.61 -1.00
N SER A 278 -7.39 -6.31 0.11
CA SER A 278 -6.55 -7.43 0.55
C SER A 278 -6.66 -8.62 -0.39
N PHE A 279 -7.86 -8.92 -0.89
CA PHE A 279 -8.05 -9.95 -1.90
C PHE A 279 -7.37 -9.58 -3.23
N PHE A 280 -7.47 -8.32 -3.65
CA PHE A 280 -6.70 -7.81 -4.79
C PHE A 280 -5.20 -7.91 -4.55
N ASP A 281 -4.71 -7.53 -3.37
CA ASP A 281 -3.29 -7.61 -3.05
C ASP A 281 -2.78 -9.06 -3.03
N LEU A 282 -3.65 -10.06 -2.79
CA LEU A 282 -3.37 -11.50 -2.90
C LEU A 282 -3.30 -12.01 -4.36
N THR A 283 -4.14 -11.47 -5.24
CA THR A 283 -4.19 -11.84 -6.67
C THR A 283 -3.20 -11.06 -7.52
N ASN A 284 -2.91 -9.80 -7.18
CA ASN A 284 -1.98 -8.94 -7.90
C ASN A 284 -0.53 -9.34 -7.66
N ASN A 285 0.32 -9.24 -8.69
CA ASN A 285 1.74 -9.60 -8.62
C ASN A 285 1.98 -11.03 -8.05
N SER A 286 1.04 -11.94 -8.32
CA SER A 286 1.11 -13.34 -7.95
C SER A 286 1.40 -14.22 -9.16
N SER A 287 2.00 -15.39 -8.95
CA SER A 287 2.22 -16.37 -10.02
C SER A 287 0.89 -16.99 -10.48
N ASP A 288 0.87 -17.56 -11.68
CA ASP A 288 -0.28 -18.32 -12.17
C ASP A 288 -0.60 -19.49 -11.23
N GLU A 289 0.41 -20.13 -10.63
CA GLU A 289 0.21 -21.17 -9.61
C GLU A 289 -0.56 -20.65 -8.38
N SER A 290 -0.19 -19.49 -7.82
CA SER A 290 -0.93 -18.91 -6.69
C SER A 290 -2.37 -18.54 -7.07
N LYS A 291 -2.60 -18.02 -8.28
CA LYS A 291 -3.96 -17.69 -8.74
C LYS A 291 -4.79 -18.95 -8.99
N LEU A 292 -4.20 -20.04 -9.47
CA LEU A 292 -4.87 -21.33 -9.57
C LEU A 292 -5.26 -21.87 -8.20
N LEU A 293 -4.42 -21.69 -7.17
CA LEU A 293 -4.81 -22.04 -5.79
C LEU A 293 -6.01 -21.22 -5.30
N ILE A 294 -6.08 -19.92 -5.62
CA ILE A 294 -7.24 -19.07 -5.30
C ILE A 294 -8.47 -19.53 -6.08
N TYR A 295 -8.33 -19.81 -7.37
CA TYR A 295 -9.40 -20.34 -8.21
C TYR A 295 -9.99 -21.64 -7.64
N ASN A 296 -9.14 -22.56 -7.15
CA ASN A 296 -9.58 -23.80 -6.50
C ASN A 296 -10.38 -23.57 -5.20
N LYS A 297 -10.41 -22.34 -4.66
CA LYS A 297 -11.29 -21.96 -3.54
C LYS A 297 -12.67 -21.49 -3.98
N LYS A 298 -13.01 -21.61 -5.27
CA LYS A 298 -14.29 -21.21 -5.88
C LYS A 298 -14.62 -19.73 -5.59
N PRO A 299 -13.81 -18.79 -6.10
CA PRO A 299 -13.92 -17.39 -5.71
C PRO A 299 -15.13 -16.66 -6.30
N TYR A 300 -15.71 -17.18 -7.39
CA TYR A 300 -16.66 -16.43 -8.21
C TYR A 300 -17.97 -16.07 -7.51
N PRO A 301 -18.67 -16.94 -6.75
CA PRO A 301 -19.95 -16.57 -6.14
C PRO A 301 -19.85 -15.30 -5.27
N GLY A 302 -18.85 -15.26 -4.37
CA GLY A 302 -18.61 -14.10 -3.52
C GLY A 302 -18.13 -12.86 -4.30
N LEU A 303 -17.20 -13.04 -5.25
CA LEU A 303 -16.69 -11.91 -6.03
C LEU A 303 -17.75 -11.31 -6.96
N ILE A 304 -18.61 -12.12 -7.58
CA ILE A 304 -19.70 -11.64 -8.44
C ILE A 304 -20.69 -10.83 -7.62
N ARG A 305 -21.13 -11.34 -6.46
CA ARG A 305 -22.00 -10.59 -5.54
C ARG A 305 -21.39 -9.24 -5.15
N LEU A 306 -20.07 -9.19 -4.94
CA LEU A 306 -19.38 -7.96 -4.54
C LEU A 306 -19.34 -6.89 -5.64
N LEU A 307 -19.63 -7.23 -6.91
CA LEU A 307 -19.75 -6.25 -8.01
C LEU A 307 -20.98 -5.33 -7.86
N GLU A 308 -21.99 -5.75 -7.10
CA GLU A 308 -23.19 -4.96 -6.80
C GLU A 308 -22.93 -3.85 -5.76
N HIS A 309 -21.75 -3.84 -5.15
CA HIS A 309 -21.41 -2.88 -4.11
C HIS A 309 -21.51 -1.42 -4.61
N THR A 310 -22.01 -0.53 -3.74
CA THR A 310 -22.22 0.89 -4.08
C THR A 310 -20.92 1.68 -4.19
N ASN A 311 -19.92 1.34 -3.37
CA ASN A 311 -18.57 1.90 -3.42
C ASN A 311 -17.77 1.41 -4.64
N ASN A 312 -17.42 2.36 -5.51
CA ASN A 312 -16.66 2.15 -6.74
C ASN A 312 -15.24 1.60 -6.55
N ASP A 313 -14.59 1.87 -5.41
CA ASP A 313 -13.26 1.32 -5.13
C ASP A 313 -13.35 -0.20 -4.89
N ILE A 314 -14.40 -0.64 -4.19
CA ILE A 314 -14.64 -2.06 -3.89
C ILE A 314 -14.95 -2.82 -5.17
N THR A 315 -15.83 -2.29 -6.02
CA THR A 315 -16.13 -2.90 -7.31
C THR A 315 -14.90 -2.91 -8.22
N SER A 316 -14.05 -1.87 -8.17
CA SER A 316 -12.80 -1.79 -8.92
C SER A 316 -11.79 -2.85 -8.47
N ASP A 317 -11.54 -2.99 -7.16
CA ASP A 317 -10.66 -4.02 -6.57
C ASP A 317 -11.17 -5.44 -6.90
N THR A 318 -12.49 -5.61 -6.94
CA THR A 318 -13.16 -6.89 -7.25
C THR A 318 -13.01 -7.27 -8.71
N ILE A 319 -13.36 -6.38 -9.65
CA ILE A 319 -13.32 -6.70 -11.08
C ILE A 319 -11.91 -6.91 -11.60
N ILE A 320 -10.91 -6.19 -11.07
CA ILE A 320 -9.50 -6.47 -11.41
C ILE A 320 -9.06 -7.83 -10.86
N SER A 321 -9.52 -8.24 -9.67
CA SER A 321 -9.22 -9.55 -9.11
C SER A 321 -9.80 -10.67 -9.98
N ILE A 322 -11.05 -10.52 -10.44
CA ILE A 322 -11.68 -11.44 -11.41
C ILE A 322 -10.85 -11.51 -12.69
N LEU A 323 -10.49 -10.36 -13.28
CA LEU A 323 -9.71 -10.31 -14.52
C LEU A 323 -8.34 -11.00 -14.38
N LEU A 324 -7.66 -10.82 -13.24
CA LEU A 324 -6.38 -11.46 -12.98
C LEU A 324 -6.50 -12.99 -12.88
N ILE A 325 -7.58 -13.50 -12.28
CA ILE A 325 -7.85 -14.95 -12.21
C ILE A 325 -8.21 -15.51 -13.60
N LEU A 326 -9.02 -14.79 -14.39
CA LEU A 326 -9.35 -15.16 -15.76
C LEU A 326 -8.10 -15.21 -16.66
N GLN A 327 -7.20 -14.25 -16.54
CA GLN A 327 -5.93 -14.25 -17.28
C GLN A 327 -5.15 -15.56 -17.09
N THR A 328 -5.11 -16.08 -15.87
CA THR A 328 -4.46 -17.36 -15.60
C THR A 328 -5.16 -18.53 -16.28
N GLY A 329 -6.49 -18.60 -16.26
CA GLY A 329 -7.23 -19.64 -16.99
C GLY A 329 -7.01 -19.57 -18.51
N SER A 330 -6.90 -18.35 -19.05
CA SER A 330 -6.57 -18.16 -20.46
C SER A 330 -5.17 -18.66 -20.82
N ASN A 331 -4.20 -18.51 -19.91
CA ASN A 331 -2.81 -18.96 -20.09
C ASN A 331 -2.65 -20.49 -20.04
N THR A 332 -3.59 -21.22 -19.40
CA THR A 332 -3.52 -22.68 -19.25
C THR A 332 -4.16 -23.45 -20.40
N THR A 333 -4.76 -22.78 -21.38
CA THR A 333 -5.51 -23.38 -22.51
C THR A 333 -5.10 -22.75 -23.84
N LYS A 334 -5.24 -23.47 -24.97
CA LYS A 334 -4.87 -22.92 -26.28
C LYS A 334 -5.81 -21.78 -26.66
N GLU A 335 -5.37 -20.89 -27.55
CA GLU A 335 -6.18 -19.75 -27.97
C GLU A 335 -7.54 -20.14 -28.56
N SER A 336 -7.56 -21.25 -29.31
CA SER A 336 -8.75 -21.83 -29.95
C SER A 336 -9.72 -22.53 -28.99
N ASP A 337 -9.33 -22.73 -27.73
CA ASP A 337 -10.14 -23.45 -26.76
C ASP A 337 -11.03 -22.46 -25.99
N PRO A 338 -12.27 -22.82 -25.64
CA PRO A 338 -13.12 -22.04 -24.75
C PRO A 338 -12.44 -21.69 -23.42
N HIS A 339 -12.83 -20.58 -22.80
CA HIS A 339 -12.26 -20.19 -21.51
C HIS A 339 -12.58 -21.22 -20.41
N PRO A 340 -11.59 -21.77 -19.68
CA PRO A 340 -11.83 -22.87 -18.74
C PRO A 340 -12.69 -22.48 -17.53
N HIS A 341 -12.84 -21.18 -17.27
CA HIS A 341 -13.63 -20.66 -16.15
C HIS A 341 -15.04 -20.18 -16.55
N TYR A 342 -15.43 -20.32 -17.83
CA TYR A 342 -16.71 -19.79 -18.33
C TYR A 342 -17.91 -20.31 -17.53
N GLU A 343 -18.06 -21.63 -17.43
CA GLU A 343 -19.18 -22.29 -16.74
C GLU A 343 -19.30 -21.84 -15.28
N GLN A 344 -18.19 -21.80 -14.53
CA GLN A 344 -18.22 -21.43 -13.11
C GLN A 344 -18.60 -19.96 -12.85
N ILE A 345 -18.28 -19.05 -13.77
CA ILE A 345 -18.77 -17.67 -13.68
C ILE A 345 -20.27 -17.64 -14.01
N GLN A 346 -20.70 -18.40 -15.01
CA GLN A 346 -22.10 -18.46 -15.41
C GLN A 346 -23.00 -19.07 -14.33
N GLU A 347 -22.52 -20.02 -13.53
CA GLU A 347 -23.23 -20.62 -12.39
C GLU A 347 -23.70 -19.58 -11.34
N SER A 348 -23.08 -18.39 -11.29
CA SER A 348 -23.44 -17.28 -10.40
C SER A 348 -24.01 -16.07 -11.14
N ASP A 349 -24.55 -16.25 -12.35
CA ASP A 349 -24.99 -15.18 -13.26
C ASP A 349 -23.89 -14.14 -13.56
N GLY A 350 -22.62 -14.52 -13.41
CA GLY A 350 -21.52 -13.57 -13.37
C GLY A 350 -21.28 -12.83 -14.69
N ILE A 351 -21.61 -13.42 -15.84
CA ILE A 351 -21.52 -12.73 -17.14
C ILE A 351 -22.48 -11.53 -17.17
N LYS A 352 -23.72 -11.75 -16.72
CA LYS A 352 -24.74 -10.70 -16.64
C LYS A 352 -24.31 -9.60 -15.68
N GLU A 353 -23.80 -9.94 -14.50
CA GLU A 353 -23.38 -8.95 -13.50
C GLU A 353 -22.13 -8.16 -13.93
N ILE A 354 -21.17 -8.80 -14.60
CA ILE A 354 -20.02 -8.10 -15.18
C ILE A 354 -20.49 -7.13 -16.29
N PHE A 355 -21.46 -7.52 -17.11
CA PHE A 355 -22.01 -6.66 -18.14
C PHE A 355 -22.81 -5.50 -17.55
N ALA A 356 -23.61 -5.74 -16.51
CA ALA A 356 -24.31 -4.70 -15.77
C ALA A 356 -23.33 -3.67 -15.17
N LEU A 357 -22.21 -4.13 -14.61
CA LEU A 357 -21.14 -3.24 -14.12
C LEU A 357 -20.51 -2.41 -15.26
N PHE A 358 -20.30 -3.00 -16.43
CA PHE A 358 -19.83 -2.28 -17.62
C PHE A 358 -20.82 -1.17 -18.03
N GLN A 359 -22.11 -1.49 -18.10
CA GLN A 359 -23.17 -0.55 -18.49
C GLN A 359 -23.39 0.55 -17.45
N LYS A 360 -23.25 0.24 -16.15
CA LYS A 360 -23.30 1.22 -15.06
C LYS A 360 -22.28 2.34 -15.25
N ASN A 361 -21.13 2.04 -15.89
CA ASN A 361 -20.10 3.02 -16.24
C ASN A 361 -19.69 3.92 -15.05
N GLY A 362 -19.63 3.35 -13.84
CA GLY A 362 -19.41 4.13 -12.60
C GLY A 362 -18.04 4.79 -12.54
N ASN A 363 -17.03 4.18 -13.14
CA ASN A 363 -15.73 4.80 -13.40
C ASN A 363 -15.01 4.09 -14.56
N LYS A 364 -14.05 4.78 -15.22
CA LYS A 364 -13.27 4.23 -16.33
C LYS A 364 -12.57 2.91 -15.97
N TYR A 365 -11.97 2.85 -14.79
CA TYR A 365 -11.20 1.68 -14.36
C TYR A 365 -12.08 0.42 -14.36
N SER A 366 -13.19 0.42 -13.62
CA SER A 366 -14.11 -0.72 -13.54
C SER A 366 -14.71 -1.07 -14.90
N ARG A 367 -15.16 -0.07 -15.68
CA ARG A 367 -15.75 -0.29 -17.02
C ARG A 367 -14.79 -1.00 -17.97
N ASP A 368 -13.53 -0.55 -18.02
CA ASP A 368 -12.51 -1.17 -18.87
C ASP A 368 -12.25 -2.62 -18.45
N ARG A 369 -12.11 -2.88 -17.14
CA ARG A 369 -11.88 -4.25 -16.65
C ARG A 369 -13.09 -5.15 -16.87
N SER A 370 -14.32 -4.64 -16.76
CA SER A 370 -15.53 -5.42 -17.07
C SER A 370 -15.56 -5.85 -18.53
N ALA A 371 -15.28 -4.93 -19.46
CA ALA A 371 -15.20 -5.27 -20.88
C ALA A 371 -14.11 -6.30 -21.15
N LEU A 372 -12.93 -6.14 -20.54
CA LEU A 372 -11.86 -7.12 -20.65
C LEU A 372 -12.25 -8.48 -20.05
N CYS A 373 -12.96 -8.54 -18.92
CA CYS A 373 -13.44 -9.81 -18.36
C CYS A 373 -14.33 -10.55 -19.35
N ILE A 374 -15.30 -9.86 -19.96
CA ILE A 374 -16.18 -10.46 -20.97
C ILE A 374 -15.37 -10.92 -22.18
N GLY A 375 -14.46 -10.09 -22.68
CA GLY A 375 -13.60 -10.46 -23.81
C GLY A 375 -12.70 -11.68 -23.55
N TYR A 376 -12.25 -11.88 -22.30
CA TYR A 376 -11.51 -13.08 -21.91
C TYR A 376 -12.43 -14.29 -21.74
N LEU A 377 -13.61 -14.11 -21.15
CA LEU A 377 -14.57 -15.18 -20.94
C LEU A 377 -15.06 -15.80 -22.25
N PHE A 378 -15.39 -14.97 -23.24
CA PHE A 378 -15.87 -15.43 -24.55
C PHE A 378 -14.74 -15.81 -25.52
N LYS A 379 -13.57 -16.22 -24.98
CA LYS A 379 -12.49 -16.79 -25.77
C LYS A 379 -13.01 -17.98 -26.59
N ALA A 380 -12.83 -17.91 -27.92
CA ALA A 380 -13.31 -18.92 -28.88
C ALA A 380 -14.81 -19.26 -28.79
N GLN A 381 -15.62 -18.38 -28.20
CA GLN A 381 -17.06 -18.56 -28.02
C GLN A 381 -17.83 -17.35 -28.56
N GLU A 382 -19.03 -17.57 -29.08
CA GLU A 382 -19.89 -16.49 -29.56
C GLU A 382 -20.47 -15.69 -28.38
N ILE A 383 -20.43 -14.35 -28.45
CA ILE A 383 -21.31 -13.51 -27.62
C ILE A 383 -22.68 -13.49 -28.30
N ALA A 384 -23.60 -14.32 -27.83
CA ALA A 384 -24.90 -14.53 -28.48
C ALA A 384 -25.82 -13.30 -28.43
N ASP A 385 -25.73 -12.50 -27.36
CA ASP A 385 -26.44 -11.22 -27.28
C ASP A 385 -25.79 -10.19 -28.21
N PRO A 386 -26.48 -9.74 -29.28
CA PRO A 386 -25.90 -8.81 -30.26
C PRO A 386 -25.59 -7.43 -29.65
N ILE A 387 -26.34 -6.99 -28.63
CA ILE A 387 -26.09 -5.70 -27.95
C ILE A 387 -24.80 -5.81 -27.15
N MET A 388 -24.69 -6.83 -26.30
CA MET A 388 -23.47 -7.08 -25.53
C MET A 388 -22.26 -7.24 -26.46
N ARG A 389 -22.39 -8.03 -27.53
CA ARG A 389 -21.33 -8.26 -28.51
C ARG A 389 -20.83 -6.94 -29.09
N GLN A 390 -21.76 -6.10 -29.56
CA GLN A 390 -21.41 -4.83 -30.19
C GLN A 390 -20.79 -3.84 -29.21
N GLU A 391 -21.37 -3.66 -28.02
CA GLU A 391 -20.90 -2.71 -27.01
C GLU A 391 -19.52 -3.09 -26.47
N ILE A 392 -19.32 -4.37 -26.12
CA ILE A 392 -18.06 -4.85 -25.56
C ILE A 392 -16.94 -4.80 -26.59
N ILE A 393 -17.18 -5.29 -27.82
CA ILE A 393 -16.15 -5.26 -28.87
C ILE A 393 -15.76 -3.82 -29.21
N ASN A 394 -16.72 -2.91 -29.35
CA ASN A 394 -16.42 -1.50 -29.63
C ASN A 394 -15.62 -0.85 -28.51
N HIS A 395 -15.97 -1.12 -27.25
CA HIS A 395 -15.24 -0.59 -26.11
C HIS A 395 -13.80 -1.11 -26.09
N ILE A 396 -13.60 -2.43 -26.23
CA ILE A 396 -12.25 -3.04 -26.24
C ILE A 396 -11.42 -2.51 -27.43
N LYS A 397 -12.02 -2.29 -28.61
CA LYS A 397 -11.35 -1.63 -29.75
C LYS A 397 -10.81 -0.26 -29.38
N SER A 398 -11.54 0.54 -28.59
CA SER A 398 -11.05 1.85 -28.14
C SER A 398 -9.82 1.75 -27.22
N LEU A 399 -9.72 0.67 -26.43
CA LEU A 399 -8.66 0.45 -25.45
C LEU A 399 -7.29 0.11 -26.06
N ILE A 400 -7.22 -0.21 -27.35
CA ILE A 400 -5.92 -0.45 -28.02
C ILE A 400 -5.06 0.83 -28.08
N ASN A 401 -5.70 1.99 -27.95
CA ASN A 401 -5.06 3.31 -27.97
C ASN A 401 -4.88 3.91 -26.56
N ASP A 402 -5.22 3.17 -25.50
CA ASP A 402 -5.16 3.64 -24.11
C ASP A 402 -3.75 4.08 -23.68
N SER A 403 -3.60 5.13 -22.88
CA SER A 403 -2.27 5.55 -22.43
C SER A 403 -1.57 4.49 -21.56
N ASP A 404 -2.33 3.63 -20.88
CA ASP A 404 -1.82 2.52 -20.08
C ASP A 404 -1.44 1.32 -20.98
N ALA A 405 -0.14 1.01 -21.02
CA ALA A 405 0.39 -0.11 -21.79
C ALA A 405 -0.16 -1.47 -21.35
N TRP A 406 -0.49 -1.64 -20.06
CA TRP A 406 -1.09 -2.86 -19.56
C TRP A 406 -2.50 -3.03 -20.13
N VAL A 407 -3.32 -1.97 -20.11
CA VAL A 407 -4.67 -1.99 -20.66
C VAL A 407 -4.65 -2.27 -22.17
N LYS A 408 -3.76 -1.62 -22.92
CA LYS A 408 -3.55 -1.88 -24.36
C LYS A 408 -3.25 -3.36 -24.63
N GLY A 409 -2.30 -3.93 -23.88
CA GLY A 409 -1.91 -5.34 -24.04
C GLY A 409 -3.06 -6.30 -23.77
N ARG A 410 -3.85 -6.03 -22.72
CA ARG A 410 -5.03 -6.86 -22.39
C ARG A 410 -6.15 -6.72 -23.40
N ALA A 411 -6.39 -5.52 -23.93
CA ALA A 411 -7.36 -5.29 -24.99
C ALA A 411 -7.00 -6.05 -26.27
N LYS A 412 -5.73 -6.03 -26.69
CA LYS A 412 -5.25 -6.83 -27.82
C LYS A 412 -5.51 -8.32 -27.62
N ASN A 413 -5.16 -8.87 -26.46
CA ASN A 413 -5.41 -10.28 -26.14
C ASN A 413 -6.91 -10.61 -26.16
N ALA A 414 -7.75 -9.78 -25.55
CA ALA A 414 -9.20 -9.98 -25.55
C ALA A 414 -9.79 -10.01 -26.98
N LEU A 415 -9.36 -9.08 -27.85
CA LEU A 415 -9.80 -9.09 -29.26
C LEU A 415 -9.31 -10.34 -30.01
N LYS A 416 -8.07 -10.79 -29.77
CA LYS A 416 -7.55 -12.02 -30.35
C LYS A 416 -8.38 -13.24 -29.94
N TYR A 417 -8.71 -13.34 -28.65
CA TYR A 417 -9.56 -14.40 -28.11
C TYR A 417 -10.98 -14.39 -28.67
N LEU A 418 -11.61 -13.22 -28.76
CA LEU A 418 -12.95 -13.07 -29.34
C LEU A 418 -12.95 -13.42 -30.84
N ALA A 419 -11.91 -13.03 -31.58
CA ALA A 419 -11.79 -13.25 -33.02
C ALA A 419 -11.61 -14.72 -33.42
N GLN A 420 -11.39 -15.63 -32.46
CA GLN A 420 -11.40 -17.08 -32.71
C GLN A 420 -12.81 -17.58 -33.06
N ASN A 421 -13.86 -16.86 -32.68
CA ASN A 421 -15.23 -17.12 -33.10
C ASN A 421 -15.61 -16.25 -34.32
N ALA A 422 -16.28 -16.84 -35.31
CA ALA A 422 -16.59 -16.17 -36.58
C ALA A 422 -17.53 -14.97 -36.44
N GLU A 423 -18.59 -15.07 -35.63
CA GLU A 423 -19.58 -13.99 -35.44
C GLU A 423 -18.96 -12.77 -34.74
N ASN A 424 -18.16 -13.02 -33.70
CA ASN A 424 -17.42 -11.95 -33.03
C ASN A 424 -16.40 -11.30 -33.97
N LYS A 425 -15.70 -12.11 -34.78
CA LYS A 425 -14.69 -11.63 -35.73
C LYS A 425 -15.28 -10.65 -36.75
N VAL A 426 -16.47 -10.91 -37.27
CA VAL A 426 -17.18 -9.99 -38.19
C VAL A 426 -17.34 -8.61 -37.57
N VAL A 427 -17.77 -8.53 -36.30
CA VAL A 427 -17.94 -7.26 -35.57
C VAL A 427 -16.59 -6.58 -35.28
N ILE A 428 -15.55 -7.36 -35.00
CA ILE A 428 -14.19 -6.84 -34.78
C ILE A 428 -13.66 -6.19 -36.04
N GLU A 429 -13.76 -6.86 -37.19
CA GLU A 429 -13.20 -6.42 -38.48
C GLU A 429 -14.05 -5.33 -39.16
N ALA A 430 -15.27 -5.10 -38.69
CA ALA A 430 -16.13 -4.02 -39.17
C ALA A 430 -15.42 -2.66 -39.14
N GLY A 431 -15.59 -1.90 -40.23
CA GLY A 431 -14.93 -0.61 -40.44
C GLY A 431 -13.45 -0.71 -40.85
N GLY A 432 -13.00 -1.88 -41.31
CA GLY A 432 -11.60 -2.09 -41.77
C GLY A 432 -10.60 -2.22 -40.62
N PHE A 433 -11.09 -2.51 -39.41
CA PHE A 433 -10.24 -2.64 -38.23
C PHE A 433 -9.42 -3.93 -38.30
N THR A 434 -8.13 -3.84 -37.98
CA THR A 434 -7.24 -5.00 -37.88
C THR A 434 -6.58 -5.05 -36.52
N ILE A 435 -6.53 -6.24 -35.92
CA ILE A 435 -5.78 -6.46 -34.69
C ILE A 435 -4.30 -6.48 -35.08
N ALA A 436 -3.53 -5.47 -34.66
CA ALA A 436 -2.09 -5.45 -34.88
C ALA A 436 -1.45 -6.73 -34.35
N LYS A 437 -0.56 -7.32 -35.17
CA LYS A 437 0.11 -8.61 -34.86
C LYS A 437 0.81 -8.58 -33.51
#